data_AF-A0A562I9V9-F1
#
_entry.id   AF-A0A562I9V9-F1
#
_cell.length_a   1.000
_cell.length_b   1.000
_cell.length_c   1.000
_cell.angle_alpha   90.00
_cell.angle_beta   90.00
_cell.angle_gamma   90.00
#
_symmetry.space_group_name_H-M   'P 1'
#
loop_
_entity.id
_entity.type
_entity.pdbx_description
1 polymer ?
#
loop_
_entity_poly.entity_id
_entity_poly.type
_entity_poly.pdbx_seq_one_letter_code
_entity_poly.pdbx_strand_id
1 'polypeptide(L)'
;MTELRPPAPGQELWITREASVQFVSQRFLFRVISVCPKPTYQGWAWLTGYVLDSRGTAVDKREIFVRLAGLRPAQRAGSDRQRAGS
;
A
#
# COMPACT_ATOMS: atom_id res chain seq x y z
N MET A 1 -8.45 -12.28 -16.03
CA MET A 1 -7.88 -10.92 -15.97
C MET A 1 -8.04 -10.43 -14.55
N THR A 2 -7.01 -10.56 -13.71
CA THR A 2 -7.10 -10.12 -12.31
C THR A 2 -7.11 -8.60 -12.27
N GLU A 3 -8.25 -8.01 -11.95
CA GLU A 3 -8.33 -6.58 -11.70
C GLU A 3 -7.36 -6.23 -10.57
N LEU A 4 -6.38 -5.38 -10.86
CA LEU A 4 -5.51 -4.81 -9.85
C LEU A 4 -6.34 -3.82 -9.02
N ARG A 5 -6.99 -4.33 -7.98
CA ARG A 5 -7.78 -3.49 -7.08
C ARG A 5 -6.84 -2.57 -6.30
N PRO A 6 -7.15 -1.27 -6.20
CA PRO A 6 -6.41 -0.37 -5.33
C PRO A 6 -6.52 -0.85 -3.87
N PRO A 7 -5.48 -0.63 -3.05
CA PRO A 7 -5.52 -1.00 -1.64
C PRO A 7 -6.58 -0.18 -0.88
N ALA A 8 -7.09 -0.74 0.21
CA ALA A 8 -8.07 -0.06 1.07
C ALA A 8 -7.38 0.80 2.15
N PRO A 9 -8.01 1.89 2.63
CA PRO A 9 -7.59 2.56 3.86
C PRO A 9 -7.50 1.57 5.03
N GLY A 10 -6.45 1.70 5.84
CA GLY A 10 -6.11 0.79 6.95
C GLY A 10 -5.24 -0.40 6.54
N GLN A 11 -5.14 -0.70 5.24
CA GLN A 11 -4.31 -1.80 4.76
C GLN A 11 -2.82 -1.48 4.93
N GLU A 12 -2.06 -2.43 5.46
CA GLU A 12 -0.61 -2.35 5.59
C GLU A 12 0.06 -3.04 4.39
N LEU A 13 1.01 -2.35 3.77
CA LEU A 13 1.67 -2.77 2.55
C LEU A 13 3.17 -2.68 2.70
N TRP A 14 3.88 -3.68 2.20
CA TRP A 14 5.31 -3.59 1.96
C TRP A 14 5.57 -2.80 0.69
N ILE A 15 6.18 -1.62 0.86
CA ILE A 15 6.69 -0.85 -0.25
C ILE A 15 8.09 -1.35 -0.57
N THR A 16 8.24 -1.84 -1.79
CA THR A 16 9.45 -2.47 -2.30
C THR A 16 9.80 -1.87 -3.66
N ARG A 17 10.97 -2.25 -4.21
CA ARG A 17 11.41 -1.79 -5.53
C ARG A 17 10.38 -2.05 -6.62
N GLU A 18 9.66 -3.15 -6.51
CA GLU A 18 8.63 -3.57 -7.46
C GLU A 18 7.46 -2.58 -7.50
N ALA A 19 7.18 -1.91 -6.37
CA ALA A 19 6.14 -0.88 -6.25
C ALA A 19 6.61 0.48 -6.79
N SER A 20 7.88 0.85 -6.59
CA SER A 20 8.47 2.02 -7.25
C SER A 20 9.99 1.96 -7.24
N VAL A 21 10.60 2.33 -8.36
CA VAL A 21 12.06 2.40 -8.53
C VAL A 21 12.73 3.45 -7.64
N GLN A 22 11.96 4.39 -7.07
CA GLN A 22 12.49 5.36 -6.11
C GLN A 22 12.83 4.72 -4.75
N PHE A 23 12.35 3.50 -4.48
CA PHE A 23 12.53 2.78 -3.22
C PHE A 23 13.44 1.54 -3.37
N VAL A 24 14.33 1.53 -4.38
CA VAL A 24 15.26 0.41 -4.65
C VAL A 24 16.13 0.06 -3.44
N SER A 25 16.57 1.07 -2.69
CA SER A 25 17.49 0.91 -1.56
C SER A 25 16.78 0.82 -0.20
N GLN A 26 15.46 1.03 -0.14
CA GLN A 26 14.72 1.15 1.12
C GLN A 26 13.39 0.42 1.04
N ARG A 27 13.26 -0.66 1.83
CA ARG A 27 12.00 -1.37 2.03
C ARG A 27 11.39 -0.92 3.34
N PHE A 28 10.13 -0.54 3.32
CA PHE A 28 9.42 -0.09 4.52
C PHE A 28 7.97 -0.53 4.51
N LEU A 29 7.39 -0.57 5.69
CA LEU A 29 6.00 -0.88 5.91
C LEU A 29 5.18 0.40 5.82
N PHE A 30 4.07 0.37 5.10
CA PHE A 30 3.25 1.55 4.86
C PHE A 30 1.79 1.24 5.13
N ARG A 31 1.16 2.02 6.03
CA ARG A 31 -0.28 1.92 6.28
C ARG A 31 -1.01 2.95 5.44
N VAL A 32 -1.86 2.48 4.54
CA VAL A 32 -2.67 3.33 3.66
C VAL A 32 -3.71 4.08 4.49
N ILE A 33 -3.86 5.38 4.29
CA ILE A 33 -4.98 6.17 4.86
C ILE A 33 -5.93 6.65 3.78
N SER A 34 -5.43 6.87 2.57
CA SER A 34 -6.22 7.32 1.42
C SER A 34 -5.58 6.85 0.14
N VAL A 35 -6.40 6.53 -0.85
CA VAL A 35 -5.99 6.25 -2.21
C VAL A 35 -6.63 7.27 -3.11
N CYS A 36 -5.82 8.01 -3.86
CA CYS A 36 -6.36 8.93 -4.84
C CYS A 36 -6.95 8.12 -6.00
N PRO A 37 -8.25 8.27 -6.32
CA PRO A 37 -8.90 7.48 -7.35
C PRO A 37 -8.56 7.94 -8.77
N LYS A 38 -7.90 9.08 -8.95
CA LYS A 38 -7.48 9.58 -10.26
C LYS A 38 -6.29 8.75 -10.77
N PRO A 39 -6.47 7.82 -11.72
CA PRO A 39 -5.36 7.10 -12.29
C PRO A 39 -4.80 8.00 -13.38
N THR A 40 -3.73 8.74 -13.10
CA THR A 40 -3.00 9.43 -14.17
C THR A 40 -2.42 8.43 -15.16
N TYR A 41 -2.14 7.20 -14.69
CA TYR A 41 -1.62 6.08 -15.49
C TYR A 41 -2.22 4.74 -15.03
N GLN A 42 -2.57 3.86 -15.98
CA GLN A 42 -3.13 2.54 -15.68
C GLN A 42 -2.15 1.70 -14.85
N GLY A 43 -2.62 1.18 -13.71
CA GLY A 43 -1.82 0.35 -12.80
C GLY A 43 -0.94 1.13 -11.82
N TRP A 44 -1.04 2.46 -11.79
CA TRP A 44 -0.40 3.33 -10.80
C TRP A 44 -1.44 4.05 -9.96
N ALA A 45 -1.09 4.29 -8.70
CA ALA A 45 -1.93 5.04 -7.76
C ALA A 45 -1.08 5.92 -6.86
N TRP A 46 -1.66 7.06 -6.49
CA TRP A 46 -1.16 7.87 -5.39
C TRP A 46 -1.73 7.32 -4.08
N LEU A 47 -0.84 6.96 -3.16
CA LEU A 47 -1.20 6.50 -1.83
C LEU A 47 -0.74 7.55 -0.83
N THR A 48 -1.66 8.01 0.00
CA THR A 48 -1.32 8.73 1.23
C THR A 48 -1.36 7.74 2.38
N GLY A 49 -0.41 7.83 3.30
CA GLY A 49 -0.30 6.88 4.40
C GLY A 49 0.83 7.19 5.37
N TYR A 50 1.03 6.26 6.30
CA TYR A 50 2.09 6.35 7.30
C TYR A 50 3.17 5.32 7.04
N VAL A 51 4.43 5.74 7.11
CA VAL A 51 5.56 4.83 7.23
C VAL A 51 5.57 4.27 8.64
N LEU A 52 5.63 2.95 8.75
CA LEU A 52 5.69 2.25 10.02
C LEU A 52 7.13 1.83 10.34
N ASP A 53 7.51 1.91 11.60
CA ASP A 53 8.75 1.31 12.11
C ASP A 53 8.64 -0.21 12.27
N SER A 54 9.71 -0.85 12.74
CA SER A 54 9.74 -2.29 13.02
C SER A 54 8.76 -2.73 14.13
N ARG A 55 8.22 -1.81 14.92
CA ARG A 55 7.19 -2.06 15.94
C ARG A 55 5.77 -1.84 15.40
N GLY A 56 5.62 -1.37 14.17
CA GLY A 56 4.33 -1.03 13.56
C GLY A 56 3.79 0.33 13.99
N THR A 57 4.64 1.20 14.54
CA THR A 57 4.29 2.57 14.94
C THR A 57 4.41 3.51 13.75
N ALA A 58 3.42 4.39 13.56
CA ALA A 58 3.49 5.42 12.54
C ALA A 58 4.57 6.44 12.92
N VAL A 59 5.67 6.47 12.17
CA VAL A 59 6.80 7.39 12.40
C VAL A 59 6.79 8.59 11.48
N ASP A 60 6.17 8.46 10.29
CA ASP A 60 6.13 9.54 9.32
C ASP A 60 4.88 9.43 8.42
N LYS A 61 4.35 10.56 7.93
CA LYS A 61 3.23 10.61 7.00
C LYS A 61 3.73 11.01 5.62
N ARG A 62 3.44 10.20 4.60
CA ARG A 62 3.91 10.43 3.24
C ARG A 62 2.83 10.19 2.21
N GLU A 63 2.98 10.87 1.08
CA GLU A 63 2.27 10.60 -0.15
C GLU A 63 3.26 10.02 -1.15
N ILE A 64 2.94 8.86 -1.72
CA ILE A 64 3.83 8.10 -2.60
C ILE A 64 3.10 7.72 -3.88
N PHE A 65 3.82 7.74 -5.00
CA PHE A 65 3.33 7.25 -6.29
C PHE A 65 3.89 5.87 -6.56
N VAL A 66 3.00 4.87 -6.64
CA VAL A 66 3.39 3.45 -6.70
C VAL A 66 2.61 2.69 -7.75
N ARG A 67 3.24 1.64 -8.28
CA ARG A 67 2.65 0.66 -9.17
C ARG A 67 1.94 -0.41 -8.35
N LEU A 68 0.64 -0.57 -8.59
CA LEU A 68 -0.22 -1.53 -7.89
C LEU A 68 0.29 -2.97 -7.99
N ALA A 69 0.82 -3.34 -9.16
CA ALA A 69 1.36 -4.69 -9.40
C ALA A 69 2.56 -5.06 -8.52
N GLY A 70 3.26 -4.08 -7.95
CA GLY A 70 4.41 -4.30 -7.07
C GLY A 70 4.09 -4.23 -5.57
N LEU A 71 2.85 -3.89 -5.20
CA LEU A 71 2.44 -3.80 -3.81
C LEU A 71 2.26 -5.20 -3.24
N ARG A 72 2.84 -5.43 -2.06
CA ARG A 72 2.68 -6.69 -1.33
C ARG A 72 1.95 -6.41 -0.02
N PRO A 73 0.83 -7.10 0.27
CA PRO A 73 0.19 -7.01 1.57
C PRO A 73 1.18 -7.40 2.67
N ALA A 74 1.33 -6.56 3.68
CA ALA A 74 1.98 -6.97 4.90
C ALA A 74 0.97 -7.79 5.67
N GLN A 75 1.14 -9.12 5.63
CA GLN A 75 0.26 -10.03 6.34
C GLN A 75 0.42 -9.81 7.84
N ARG A 76 -0.37 -8.90 8.42
CA ARG A 76 -0.69 -8.94 9.84
C ARG A 76 -1.80 -9.98 9.96
N ALA A 77 -1.45 -11.16 10.48
CA ALA A 77 -2.43 -12.16 10.87
C ALA A 77 -3.39 -11.50 11.88
N GLY A 78 -4.55 -11.02 11.42
CA GLY A 78 -5.47 -10.27 12.25
C GLY A 78 -6.25 -9.18 11.52
N SER A 79 -6.82 -9.48 10.35
CA SER A 79 -8.09 -8.88 9.88
C SER A 79 -8.53 -9.56 8.59
N ASP A 80 -8.69 -10.89 8.67
CA ASP A 80 -9.68 -11.57 7.83
C ASP A 80 -11.08 -11.20 8.33
N ARG A 81 -11.48 -9.96 8.06
CA ARG A 81 -12.84 -9.51 8.28
C ARG A 81 -13.17 -8.39 7.32
N GLN A 82 -13.14 -8.69 6.02
CA GLN A 82 -13.96 -7.96 5.06
C GLN A 82 -14.13 -8.70 3.73
N ARG A 83 -15.32 -9.33 3.65
CA ARG A 83 -16.21 -9.46 2.47
C ARG A 83 -16.40 -10.88 1.90
N ALA A 84 -17.00 -11.75 2.72
CA ALA A 84 -17.94 -12.77 2.25
C ALA A 84 -19.21 -12.69 3.15
N GLY A 85 -20.38 -12.54 2.54
CA GLY A 85 -21.69 -12.35 3.21
C GLY A 85 -22.20 -10.92 3.04
N SER A 86 -23.33 -10.65 2.37
CA SER A 86 -24.41 -11.51 1.86
C SER A 86 -25.04 -10.87 0.62
#